data_AF-A0A2A7BED3-F1
#
_entry.id   AF-A0A2A7BED3-F1
#
_cell.length_a   1.000
_cell.length_b   1.000
_cell.length_c   1.000
_cell.angle_alpha   90.00
_cell.angle_beta   90.00
_cell.angle_gamma   90.00
#
_symmetry.space_group_name_H-M   'P 1'
#
loop_
_entity.id
_entity.type
_entity.pdbx_description
1 polymer ?
#
loop_
_entity_poly.entity_id
_entity_poly.type
_entity_poly.pdbx_seq_one_letter_code
_entity_poly.pdbx_strand_id
1 'polypeptide(L)'
;MQEKLDALVRTQAMQLFRQQGLHFTMQQVAEPLHISKKTIYTVYPSKEALLLDMVDHAFAEIHHCKQEILAGSGTLQEKLRAVIIAMPTEYAALDLRQMKELDEKYPVVAARVRSQLENGWEPTMALLEQAVAEGVMRPVSLPVLRQMITASIESFLADRSLAESGVQYVAVLEEMISILLEGVLPR
;
A
#
# COMPACT_ATOMS: atom_id res chain seq x y z
N MET A 1 -13.63 -3.47 -25.45
CA MET A 1 -13.70 -2.00 -25.71
C MET A 1 -13.97 -1.23 -24.42
N GLN A 2 -14.95 -1.68 -23.61
CA GLN A 2 -15.26 -1.06 -22.31
C GLN A 2 -14.13 -1.25 -21.27
N GLU A 3 -13.55 -2.47 -21.18
CA GLU A 3 -12.33 -2.81 -20.41
C GLU A 3 -11.02 -2.10 -20.85
N LYS A 4 -11.06 -1.37 -21.96
CA LYS A 4 -9.93 -0.52 -22.36
C LYS A 4 -10.15 0.92 -21.91
N LEU A 5 -11.41 1.35 -21.79
CA LEU A 5 -11.78 2.72 -21.45
C LEU A 5 -11.73 2.94 -19.94
N ASP A 6 -12.25 2.00 -19.16
CA ASP A 6 -12.11 1.96 -17.69
C ASP A 6 -10.63 2.07 -17.26
N ALA A 7 -9.73 1.27 -17.85
CA ALA A 7 -8.31 1.29 -17.55
C ALA A 7 -7.68 2.65 -17.87
N LEU A 8 -7.97 3.24 -19.02
CA LEU A 8 -7.48 4.57 -19.39
C LEU A 8 -7.97 5.65 -18.41
N VAL A 9 -9.25 5.61 -18.06
CA VAL A 9 -9.86 6.55 -17.10
C VAL A 9 -9.25 6.39 -15.71
N ARG A 10 -9.07 5.15 -15.23
CA ARG A 10 -8.42 4.85 -13.95
C ARG A 10 -6.98 5.34 -13.92
N THR A 11 -6.17 5.01 -14.93
CA THR A 11 -4.77 5.47 -15.03
C THR A 11 -4.67 6.99 -15.00
N GLN A 12 -5.52 7.68 -15.78
CA GLN A 12 -5.55 9.15 -15.78
C GLN A 12 -5.97 9.71 -14.42
N ALA A 13 -6.95 9.10 -13.77
CA ALA A 13 -7.40 9.52 -12.44
C ALA A 13 -6.34 9.29 -11.35
N MET A 14 -5.58 8.19 -11.41
CA MET A 14 -4.45 7.94 -10.52
C MET A 14 -3.35 9.02 -10.67
N GLN A 15 -3.06 9.45 -11.90
CA GLN A 15 -2.10 10.54 -12.13
C GLN A 15 -2.58 11.86 -11.51
N LEU A 16 -3.86 12.20 -11.72
CA LEU A 16 -4.45 13.41 -11.13
C LEU A 16 -4.49 13.32 -9.59
N PHE A 17 -4.84 12.17 -9.03
CA PHE A 17 -4.84 11.96 -7.59
C PHE A 17 -3.45 12.18 -6.97
N ARG A 18 -2.37 11.74 -7.63
CA ARG A 18 -0.99 12.00 -7.17
C ARG A 18 -0.63 13.49 -7.16
N GLN A 19 -1.24 14.30 -8.02
CA GLN A 19 -0.90 15.73 -8.17
C GLN A 19 -1.74 16.64 -7.27
N GLN A 20 -3.02 16.35 -7.12
CA GLN A 20 -3.99 17.24 -6.46
C GLN A 20 -4.88 16.52 -5.43
N GLY A 21 -4.56 15.27 -5.07
CA GLY A 21 -5.31 14.49 -4.11
C GLY A 21 -6.78 14.29 -4.50
N LEU A 22 -7.66 14.27 -3.51
CA LEU A 22 -9.10 14.15 -3.70
C LEU A 22 -9.76 15.34 -4.40
N HIS A 23 -9.03 16.40 -4.81
CA HIS A 23 -9.65 17.56 -5.46
C HIS A 23 -9.86 17.40 -6.97
N PHE A 24 -9.34 16.34 -7.59
CA PHE A 24 -9.53 16.13 -9.03
C PHE A 24 -11.00 16.01 -9.44
N THR A 25 -11.33 16.43 -10.66
CA THR A 25 -12.70 16.35 -11.18
C THR A 25 -12.81 15.32 -12.30
N MET A 26 -14.01 14.77 -12.51
CA MET A 26 -14.28 13.89 -13.65
C MET A 26 -14.07 14.59 -15.00
N GLN A 27 -14.12 15.93 -15.04
CA GLN A 27 -13.81 16.69 -16.25
C GLN A 27 -12.31 16.67 -16.56
N GLN A 28 -11.46 16.89 -15.55
CA GLN A 28 -10.00 16.81 -15.71
C GLN A 28 -9.54 15.40 -16.12
N VAL A 29 -10.27 14.35 -15.74
CA VAL A 29 -10.01 12.98 -16.21
C VAL A 29 -10.34 12.83 -17.70
N ALA A 30 -11.37 13.53 -18.19
CA ALA A 30 -11.85 13.41 -19.57
C ALA A 30 -10.98 14.15 -20.60
N GLU A 31 -10.44 15.31 -20.21
CA GLU A 31 -9.73 16.23 -21.09
C GLU A 31 -8.53 15.57 -21.82
N PRO A 32 -7.58 14.90 -21.13
CA PRO A 32 -6.42 14.27 -21.79
C PRO A 32 -6.79 13.05 -22.64
N LEU A 33 -7.94 12.43 -22.35
CA LEU A 33 -8.44 11.27 -23.07
C LEU A 33 -9.24 11.66 -24.33
N HIS A 34 -9.45 12.96 -24.57
CA HIS A 34 -10.29 13.48 -25.66
C HIS A 34 -11.71 12.88 -25.70
N ILE A 35 -12.27 12.57 -24.52
CA ILE A 35 -13.64 12.05 -24.38
C ILE A 35 -14.54 13.04 -23.65
N SER A 36 -15.85 12.86 -23.80
CA SER A 36 -16.81 13.66 -23.04
C SER A 36 -16.91 13.17 -21.59
N LYS A 37 -17.27 14.07 -20.67
CA LYS A 37 -17.63 13.69 -19.29
C LYS A 37 -18.74 12.63 -19.26
N LYS A 38 -19.71 12.71 -20.19
CA LYS A 38 -20.79 11.71 -20.35
C LYS A 38 -20.23 10.32 -20.68
N THR A 39 -19.17 10.25 -21.47
CA THR A 39 -18.49 8.98 -21.83
C THR A 39 -17.86 8.34 -20.60
N ILE A 40 -17.22 9.11 -19.72
CA ILE A 40 -16.71 8.58 -18.45
C ILE A 40 -17.84 7.99 -17.60
N TYR A 41 -18.98 8.67 -17.51
CA TYR A 41 -20.11 8.17 -16.72
C TYR A 41 -20.73 6.88 -17.23
N THR A 42 -20.38 6.42 -18.44
CA THR A 42 -20.78 5.08 -18.93
C THR A 42 -19.95 3.94 -18.34
N VAL A 43 -18.76 4.24 -17.82
CA VAL A 43 -17.84 3.26 -17.19
C VAL A 43 -17.71 3.47 -15.68
N TYR A 44 -17.77 4.72 -15.20
CA TYR A 44 -17.81 5.04 -13.77
C TYR A 44 -18.98 5.96 -13.46
N PRO A 45 -20.05 5.46 -12.82
CA PRO A 45 -21.26 6.25 -12.56
C PRO A 45 -21.01 7.43 -11.60
N SER A 46 -19.93 7.38 -10.82
CA SER A 46 -19.54 8.43 -9.89
C SER A 46 -18.02 8.49 -9.73
N LYS A 47 -17.54 9.60 -9.16
CA LYS A 47 -16.14 9.70 -8.73
C LYS A 47 -15.81 8.70 -7.62
N GLU A 48 -16.78 8.38 -6.75
CA GLU A 48 -16.61 7.35 -5.71
C GLU A 48 -16.37 5.97 -6.32
N ALA A 49 -17.13 5.57 -7.35
CA ALA A 49 -16.92 4.31 -8.05
C ALA A 49 -15.54 4.23 -8.70
N LEU A 50 -15.06 5.34 -9.27
CA LEU A 50 -13.71 5.46 -9.81
C LEU A 50 -12.65 5.35 -8.70
N LEU A 51 -12.84 6.01 -7.56
CA LEU A 51 -11.94 5.92 -6.42
C LEU A 51 -11.85 4.50 -5.85
N LEU A 52 -12.97 3.78 -5.76
CA LEU A 52 -12.99 2.37 -5.34
C LEU A 52 -12.15 1.50 -6.26
N ASP A 53 -12.33 1.64 -7.57
CA ASP A 53 -11.55 0.88 -8.55
C ASP A 53 -10.06 1.28 -8.56
N MET A 54 -9.74 2.55 -8.32
CA MET A 54 -8.36 3.01 -8.12
C MET A 54 -7.71 2.35 -6.91
N VAL A 55 -8.44 2.26 -5.78
CA VAL A 55 -7.96 1.58 -4.57
C VAL A 55 -7.72 0.10 -4.85
N ASP A 56 -8.70 -0.58 -5.44
CA ASP A 56 -8.63 -2.02 -5.72
C ASP A 56 -7.47 -2.35 -6.67
N HIS A 57 -7.28 -1.53 -7.71
CA HIS A 57 -6.18 -1.68 -8.63
C HIS A 57 -4.81 -1.46 -7.97
N ALA A 58 -4.67 -0.40 -7.16
CA ALA A 58 -3.42 -0.14 -6.46
C ALA A 58 -3.04 -1.30 -5.52
N PHE A 59 -3.98 -1.80 -4.72
CA PHE A 59 -3.73 -2.95 -3.85
C PHE A 59 -3.47 -4.25 -4.63
N ALA A 60 -4.12 -4.46 -5.77
CA ALA A 60 -3.84 -5.61 -6.62
C ALA A 60 -2.39 -5.61 -7.14
N GLU A 61 -1.87 -4.46 -7.58
CA GLU A 61 -0.47 -4.33 -7.98
C GLU A 61 0.50 -4.66 -6.83
N ILE A 62 0.18 -4.22 -5.62
CA ILE A 62 1.05 -4.46 -4.47
C ILE A 62 0.97 -5.93 -4.02
N HIS A 63 -0.22 -6.52 -4.03
CA HIS A 63 -0.38 -7.95 -3.78
C HIS A 63 0.35 -8.80 -4.81
N HIS A 64 0.39 -8.39 -6.09
CA HIS A 64 1.19 -9.07 -7.11
C HIS A 64 2.68 -9.04 -6.75
N CYS A 65 3.23 -7.86 -6.46
CA CYS A 65 4.63 -7.71 -6.04
C CYS A 65 4.96 -8.61 -4.83
N LYS A 66 4.05 -8.65 -3.84
CA LYS A 66 4.16 -9.52 -2.67
C LYS A 66 4.19 -10.99 -3.04
N GLN A 67 3.32 -11.43 -3.95
CA GLN A 67 3.30 -12.82 -4.40
C GLN A 67 4.58 -13.21 -5.14
N GLU A 68 5.17 -12.31 -5.93
CA GLU A 68 6.45 -12.56 -6.59
C GLU A 68 7.59 -12.76 -5.58
N ILE A 69 7.63 -11.96 -4.51
CA ILE A 69 8.59 -12.13 -3.41
C ILE A 69 8.42 -13.51 -2.76
N LEU A 70 7.17 -13.89 -2.45
CA LEU A 70 6.86 -15.17 -1.79
C LEU A 70 7.16 -16.38 -2.68
N ALA A 71 6.91 -16.26 -3.99
CA ALA A 71 7.19 -17.29 -4.99
C ALA A 71 8.68 -17.38 -5.38
N GLY A 72 9.48 -16.36 -5.05
CA GLY A 72 10.90 -16.31 -5.37
C GLY A 72 11.73 -17.44 -4.73
N SER A 73 12.96 -17.61 -5.21
CA SER A 73 13.89 -18.65 -4.74
C SER A 73 14.69 -18.28 -3.48
N GLY A 74 14.43 -17.13 -2.88
CA GLY A 74 15.13 -16.66 -1.67
C GLY A 74 14.86 -17.53 -0.46
N THR A 75 15.75 -17.45 0.53
CA THR A 75 15.57 -18.05 1.86
C THR A 75 14.35 -17.45 2.56
N LEU A 76 13.82 -18.16 3.55
CA LEU A 76 12.68 -17.68 4.35
C LEU A 76 12.96 -16.32 5.02
N GLN A 77 14.20 -16.12 5.49
CA GLN A 77 14.63 -14.84 6.08
C GLN A 77 14.67 -13.71 5.04
N GLU A 78 15.20 -13.95 3.83
CA GLU A 78 15.22 -12.96 2.76
C GLU A 78 13.80 -12.59 2.32
N LYS A 79 12.90 -13.57 2.20
CA LYS A 79 11.48 -13.36 1.90
C LYS A 79 10.81 -12.51 2.98
N LEU A 80 11.08 -12.78 4.26
CA LEU A 80 10.54 -12.00 5.37
C LEU A 80 11.00 -10.55 5.33
N ARG A 81 12.28 -10.29 5.07
CA ARG A 81 12.77 -8.92 4.93
C ARG A 81 12.09 -8.23 3.75
N ALA A 82 12.13 -8.85 2.57
CA ALA A 82 11.56 -8.28 1.35
C ALA A 82 10.06 -7.98 1.48
N VAL A 83 9.28 -8.88 2.10
CA VAL A 83 7.83 -8.70 2.24
C VAL A 83 7.51 -7.52 3.16
N ILE A 84 8.26 -7.33 4.25
CA ILE A 84 8.04 -6.22 5.20
C ILE A 84 8.51 -4.89 4.59
N ILE A 85 9.59 -4.88 3.80
CA ILE A 85 10.07 -3.68 3.09
C ILE A 85 9.10 -3.24 1.98
N ALA A 86 8.37 -4.17 1.37
CA ALA A 86 7.37 -3.87 0.36
C ALA A 86 6.07 -3.30 0.96
N MET A 87 5.78 -3.56 2.25
CA MET A 87 4.55 -3.11 2.90
C MET A 87 4.32 -1.60 2.84
N PRO A 88 5.30 -0.72 3.09
CA PRO A 88 5.11 0.72 2.98
C PRO A 88 4.64 1.22 1.63
N THR A 89 4.86 0.47 0.54
CA THR A 89 4.27 0.79 -0.76
C THR A 89 2.73 0.70 -0.70
N GLU A 90 2.17 -0.25 0.07
CA GLU A 90 0.72 -0.34 0.38
C GLU A 90 0.19 0.94 1.04
N TYR A 91 0.90 1.45 2.04
CA TYR A 91 0.49 2.62 2.80
C TYR A 91 0.77 3.94 2.06
N ALA A 92 1.88 4.02 1.30
CA ALA A 92 2.27 5.22 0.56
C ALA A 92 1.42 5.46 -0.69
N ALA A 93 0.89 4.40 -1.33
CA ALA A 93 0.01 4.53 -2.51
C ALA A 93 -1.24 5.38 -2.25
N LEU A 94 -1.67 5.45 -0.99
CA LEU A 94 -2.91 6.08 -0.57
C LEU A 94 -2.73 7.49 -0.01
N ASP A 95 -1.48 7.88 0.28
CA ASP A 95 -1.13 9.08 1.05
C ASP A 95 -2.00 9.21 2.30
N LEU A 96 -1.61 8.56 3.40
CA LEU A 96 -2.37 8.51 4.67
C LEU A 96 -2.89 9.87 5.17
N ARG A 97 -2.26 10.99 4.76
CA ARG A 97 -2.73 12.36 5.03
C ARG A 97 -4.13 12.65 4.47
N GLN A 98 -4.52 11.96 3.40
CA GLN A 98 -5.84 12.07 2.78
C GLN A 98 -6.90 11.18 3.42
N MET A 99 -6.55 10.30 4.38
CA MET A 99 -7.50 9.41 5.04
C MET A 99 -8.62 10.17 5.74
N LYS A 100 -8.30 11.32 6.38
CA LYS A 100 -9.31 12.17 7.02
C LYS A 100 -10.32 12.71 6.00
N GLU A 101 -9.85 13.16 4.84
CA GLU A 101 -10.73 13.70 3.80
C GLU A 101 -11.51 12.58 3.09
N LEU A 102 -10.92 11.39 2.92
CA LEU A 102 -11.61 10.19 2.47
C LEU A 102 -12.75 9.84 3.44
N ASP A 103 -12.51 9.88 4.74
CA ASP A 103 -13.53 9.59 5.75
C ASP A 103 -14.71 10.57 5.71
N GLU A 104 -14.42 11.85 5.53
CA GLU A 104 -15.45 12.89 5.47
C GLU A 104 -16.27 12.84 4.17
N LYS A 105 -15.64 12.57 3.02
CA LYS A 105 -16.28 12.70 1.69
C LYS A 105 -16.65 11.39 1.02
N TYR A 106 -15.92 10.32 1.30
CA TYR A 106 -16.04 9.00 0.65
C TYR A 106 -15.85 7.86 1.67
N PRO A 107 -16.71 7.75 2.70
CA PRO A 107 -16.52 6.80 3.80
C PRO A 107 -16.46 5.34 3.36
N VAL A 108 -17.10 4.98 2.23
CA VAL A 108 -17.04 3.63 1.65
C VAL A 108 -15.64 3.35 1.09
N VAL A 109 -15.01 4.34 0.43
CA VAL A 109 -13.63 4.24 -0.06
C VAL A 109 -12.66 4.14 1.12
N ALA A 110 -12.86 4.94 2.17
CA ALA A 110 -12.04 4.88 3.39
C ALA A 110 -12.12 3.49 4.06
N ALA A 111 -13.34 2.93 4.18
CA ALA A 111 -13.53 1.58 4.70
C ALA A 111 -12.86 0.51 3.83
N ARG A 112 -12.92 0.64 2.51
CA ARG A 112 -12.25 -0.26 1.56
C ARG A 112 -10.74 -0.24 1.75
N VAL A 113 -10.15 0.96 1.90
CA VAL A 113 -8.72 1.13 2.19
C VAL A 113 -8.33 0.43 3.49
N ARG A 114 -9.05 0.66 4.59
CA ARG A 114 -8.75 0.00 5.87
C ARG A 114 -8.83 -1.51 5.76
N SER A 115 -9.86 -2.03 5.12
CA SER A 115 -10.02 -3.47 4.91
C SER A 115 -8.85 -4.07 4.11
N GLN A 116 -8.36 -3.36 3.09
CA GLN A 116 -7.20 -3.82 2.32
C GLN A 116 -5.91 -3.82 3.15
N LEU A 117 -5.70 -2.81 4.00
CA LEU A 117 -4.55 -2.76 4.93
C LEU A 117 -4.62 -3.86 6.00
N GLU A 118 -5.82 -4.14 6.53
CA GLU A 118 -6.05 -5.23 7.49
C GLU A 118 -5.77 -6.61 6.87
N ASN A 119 -6.30 -6.86 5.68
CA ASN A 119 -6.14 -8.13 4.97
C ASN A 119 -4.75 -8.30 4.32
N GLY A 120 -4.05 -7.18 4.05
CA GLY A 120 -2.70 -7.18 3.49
C GLY A 120 -1.69 -7.96 4.33
N TRP A 121 -1.97 -8.12 5.63
CA TRP A 121 -1.13 -8.87 6.56
C TRP A 121 -1.22 -10.38 6.44
N GLU A 122 -2.30 -10.98 5.92
CA GLU A 122 -2.49 -12.43 5.97
C GLU A 122 -1.30 -13.22 5.38
N PRO A 123 -0.75 -12.88 4.19
CA PRO A 123 0.39 -13.62 3.63
C PRO A 123 1.68 -13.44 4.43
N THR A 124 1.89 -12.25 5.02
CA THR A 124 3.05 -11.96 5.86
C THR A 124 2.96 -12.70 7.19
N MET A 125 1.76 -12.81 7.77
CA MET A 125 1.52 -13.58 8.99
C MET A 125 1.81 -15.07 8.77
N ALA A 126 1.36 -15.65 7.67
CA ALA A 126 1.66 -17.04 7.32
C ALA A 126 3.18 -17.27 7.20
N LEU A 127 3.92 -16.33 6.62
CA LEU A 127 5.37 -16.42 6.50
C LEU A 127 6.09 -16.33 7.86
N LEU A 128 5.60 -15.47 8.76
CA LEU A 128 6.11 -15.36 10.13
C LEU A 128 5.84 -16.64 10.94
N GLU A 129 4.65 -17.22 10.82
CA GLU A 129 4.28 -18.49 11.45
C GLU A 129 5.19 -19.62 10.96
N GLN A 130 5.41 -19.71 9.65
CA GLN A 130 6.34 -20.66 9.04
C GLN A 130 7.76 -20.49 9.60
N ALA A 131 8.25 -19.25 9.72
CA ALA A 131 9.59 -18.99 10.23
C ALA A 131 9.78 -19.39 11.69
N VAL A 132 8.74 -19.26 12.52
CA VAL A 132 8.76 -19.81 13.89
C VAL A 132 8.76 -21.34 13.87
N ALA A 133 7.92 -21.95 13.04
CA ALA A 133 7.80 -23.41 12.95
C ALA A 133 9.09 -24.09 12.48
N GLU A 134 9.79 -23.48 11.53
CA GLU A 134 11.06 -23.98 10.99
C GLU A 134 12.29 -23.60 11.85
N GLY A 135 12.10 -22.85 12.93
CA GLY A 135 13.19 -22.43 13.83
C GLY A 135 14.09 -21.33 13.25
N VAL A 136 13.71 -20.72 12.13
CA VAL A 136 14.38 -19.54 11.55
C VAL A 136 14.20 -18.32 12.45
N MET A 137 13.02 -18.21 13.09
CA MET A 137 12.72 -17.18 14.09
C MET A 137 12.42 -17.85 15.43
N ARG A 138 12.88 -17.23 16.53
CA ARG A 138 12.51 -17.67 17.87
C ARG A 138 10.99 -17.48 18.09
N PRO A 139 10.36 -18.26 18.98
CA PRO A 139 8.97 -18.02 19.37
C PRO A 139 8.79 -16.62 19.95
N VAL A 140 7.94 -15.81 19.32
CA VAL A 140 7.54 -14.47 19.76
C VAL A 140 6.04 -14.28 19.55
N SER A 141 5.46 -13.26 20.19
CA SER A 141 4.08 -12.89 19.92
C SER A 141 3.98 -12.21 18.55
N LEU A 142 3.52 -12.95 17.53
CA LEU A 142 3.30 -12.41 16.19
C LEU A 142 2.32 -11.21 16.17
N PRO A 143 1.23 -11.19 16.97
CA PRO A 143 0.38 -10.01 17.07
C PRO A 143 1.13 -8.75 17.56
N VAL A 144 2.07 -8.90 18.50
CA VAL A 144 2.88 -7.78 19.00
C VAL A 144 3.87 -7.33 17.92
N LEU A 145 4.56 -8.27 17.26
CA LEU A 145 5.49 -7.96 16.18
C LEU A 145 4.79 -7.22 15.03
N ARG A 146 3.60 -7.69 14.61
CA ARG A 146 2.75 -7.03 13.63
C ARG A 146 2.43 -5.59 14.03
N GLN A 147 2.02 -5.38 15.28
CA GLN A 147 1.69 -4.05 15.78
C GLN A 147 2.89 -3.11 15.76
N MET A 148 4.08 -3.60 16.15
CA MET A 148 5.32 -2.82 16.13
C MET A 148 5.67 -2.40 14.70
N ILE A 149 5.66 -3.34 13.75
CA ILE A 149 5.95 -3.06 12.34
C ILE A 149 4.95 -2.03 11.79
N THR A 150 3.65 -2.25 12.01
CA THR A 150 2.59 -1.37 11.51
C THR A 150 2.76 0.05 12.04
N ALA A 151 2.91 0.21 13.36
CA ALA A 151 3.05 1.52 13.99
C ALA A 151 4.32 2.26 13.53
N SER A 152 5.44 1.54 13.34
CA SER A 152 6.67 2.13 12.82
C SER A 152 6.52 2.61 11.37
N ILE A 153 5.90 1.82 10.50
CA ILE A 153 5.63 2.21 9.10
C ILE A 153 4.73 3.46 9.06
N GLU A 154 3.63 3.46 9.81
CA GLU A 154 2.71 4.59 9.89
C GLU A 154 3.41 5.86 10.39
N SER A 155 4.24 5.74 11.42
CA SER A 155 5.04 6.84 11.97
C SER A 155 5.99 7.43 10.94
N PHE A 156 6.76 6.58 10.24
CA PHE A 156 7.72 7.04 9.22
C PHE A 156 7.05 7.65 7.98
N LEU A 157 5.81 7.27 7.67
CA LEU A 157 5.04 7.88 6.58
C LEU A 157 4.41 9.20 6.99
N ALA A 158 4.00 9.34 8.26
CA ALA A 158 3.45 10.57 8.81
C ALA A 158 4.52 11.66 8.97
N ASP A 159 5.72 11.27 9.43
CA ASP A 159 6.84 12.18 9.67
C ASP A 159 7.96 11.98 8.64
N ARG A 160 7.96 12.80 7.57
CA ARG A 160 8.99 12.78 6.53
C ARG A 160 10.31 13.43 6.94
N SER A 161 10.49 13.90 8.18
CA SER A 161 11.76 14.49 8.63
C SER A 161 12.96 13.54 8.44
N LEU A 162 12.75 12.23 8.56
CA LEU A 162 13.75 11.21 8.25
C LEU A 162 14.03 11.09 6.75
N ALA A 163 13.04 11.27 5.87
CA ALA A 163 13.24 11.32 4.42
C ALA A 163 13.94 12.63 3.97
N GLU A 164 13.71 13.73 4.70
CA GLU A 164 14.36 15.03 4.50
C GLU A 164 15.82 15.04 4.98
N SER A 165 16.22 14.08 5.83
CA SER A 165 17.60 13.91 6.30
C SER A 165 18.57 13.35 5.25
N GLY A 166 18.11 13.06 4.02
CA GLY A 166 18.91 12.51 2.93
C GLY A 166 19.09 10.98 2.96
N VAL A 167 18.54 10.30 3.98
CA VAL A 167 18.46 8.84 4.04
C VAL A 167 17.36 8.35 3.09
N GLN A 168 17.68 7.42 2.20
CA GLN A 168 16.68 6.77 1.35
C GLN A 168 15.66 6.06 2.23
N TYR A 169 14.36 6.28 2.02
CA TYR A 169 13.27 5.69 2.82
C TYR A 169 13.41 4.16 2.98
N VAL A 170 13.89 3.47 1.95
CA VAL A 170 14.20 2.03 1.96
C VAL A 170 15.25 1.68 3.02
N ALA A 171 16.29 2.50 3.19
CA ALA A 171 17.33 2.27 4.20
C ALA A 171 16.80 2.39 5.64
N VAL A 172 15.83 3.28 5.87
CA VAL A 172 15.15 3.39 7.19
C VAL A 172 14.37 2.10 7.50
N LEU A 173 13.67 1.56 6.50
CA LEU A 173 12.91 0.32 6.65
C LEU A 173 13.82 -0.91 6.87
N GLU A 174 14.93 -0.97 6.14
CA GLU A 174 15.96 -2.01 6.33
C GLU A 174 16.52 -1.99 7.75
N GLU A 175 16.85 -0.79 8.26
CA GLU A 175 17.36 -0.61 9.62
C GLU A 175 16.30 -1.01 10.66
N MET A 176 15.05 -0.57 10.48
CA MET A 176 13.93 -0.95 11.34
C MET A 176 13.77 -2.47 11.42
N ILE A 177 13.77 -3.17 10.27
CA ILE A 177 13.61 -4.62 10.22
C ILE A 177 14.81 -5.32 10.85
N SER A 178 16.02 -4.83 10.62
CA SER A 178 17.23 -5.33 11.26
C SER A 178 17.07 -5.30 12.78
N ILE A 179 16.68 -4.15 13.35
CA ILE A 179 16.45 -3.99 14.79
C ILE A 179 15.35 -4.94 15.29
N LEU A 180 14.24 -5.07 14.56
CA LEU A 180 13.11 -5.91 14.99
C LEU A 180 13.42 -7.41 14.94
N LEU A 181 14.16 -7.87 13.94
CA LEU A 181 14.48 -9.28 13.75
C LEU A 181 15.74 -9.72 14.51
N GLU A 182 16.71 -8.82 14.67
CA GLU A 182 18.04 -9.16 15.19
C GLU A 182 18.29 -8.59 16.59
N GLY A 183 17.50 -7.60 17.02
CA GLY A 183 17.66 -6.90 18.29
C GLY A 183 18.81 -5.88 18.27
N VAL A 184 19.01 -5.19 19.40
CA VAL A 184 20.02 -4.12 19.55
C VAL A 184 21.23 -4.53 20.39
N LEU A 185 21.17 -5.70 21.04
CA LEU A 185 22.27 -6.20 21.85
C LEU A 185 23.28 -6.93 20.96
N PRO A 186 24.60 -6.78 21.23
CA PRO A 186 25.62 -7.54 20.52
C PRO A 186 25.39 -9.04 20.76
N ARG A 187 25.56 -9.83 19.69
CA ARG A 187 25.48 -11.31 19.71
C ARG A 187 26.73 -11.92 20.30
#